data_AF-A0A7S0NIS5-F1
#
_entry.id   AF-A0A7S0NIS5-F1
#
_cell.length_a   1.000
_cell.length_b   1.000
_cell.length_c   1.000
_cell.angle_alpha   90.00
_cell.angle_beta   90.00
_cell.angle_gamma   90.00
#
_symmetry.space_group_name_H-M   'P 1'
#
loop_
_entity.id
_entity.type
_entity.pdbx_description
1 polymer ?
#
loop_
_entity_poly.entity_id
_entity_poly.type
_entity_poly.pdbx_seq_one_letter_code
_entity_poly.pdbx_strand_id
1 'polypeptide(L)'
;ILVENVVGFETSETRRALVAALDEAGYVWREYHASPVDIGVPCTRTRYCALAKRKPLSFVDHAEDPRSRAIDYFALIGWSAEFCPTEKPVRHNLATTDRPTTSRPRPRRIAEYLERPVDDASLAVEAGTVERYWRWLDVVSPSCVRCSTFTSGYGKTVYGGSVLASDA
;
A
#
# COMPACT_ATOMS: atom_id res chain seq x y z
N ILE A 1 13.88 -12.12 -6.56
CA ILE A 1 14.09 -11.39 -5.29
C ILE A 1 12.89 -10.46 -5.09
N LEU A 2 12.39 -10.36 -3.86
CA LEU A 2 11.41 -9.37 -3.45
C LEU A 2 11.98 -8.59 -2.27
N VAL A 3 11.92 -7.26 -2.32
CA VAL A 3 12.30 -6.36 -1.24
C VAL A 3 11.09 -5.52 -0.89
N GLU A 4 10.76 -5.39 0.39
CA GLU A 4 9.80 -4.43 0.91
C GLU A 4 10.54 -3.43 1.81
N ASN A 5 10.16 -2.16 1.74
CA ASN A 5 10.71 -1.11 2.57
C ASN A 5 9.72 0.05 2.74
N VAL A 6 10.07 1.03 3.57
CA VAL A 6 9.28 2.25 3.76
C VAL A 6 9.34 3.16 2.53
N VAL A 7 8.31 4.00 2.35
CA VAL A 7 8.32 5.09 1.37
C VAL A 7 9.46 6.06 1.70
N GLY A 8 10.15 6.54 0.67
CA GLY A 8 11.38 7.32 0.78
C GLY A 8 12.65 6.47 0.65
N PHE A 9 12.55 5.14 0.71
CA PHE A 9 13.68 4.26 0.44
C PHE A 9 14.17 4.39 -1.00
N GLU A 10 13.28 4.65 -1.96
CA GLU A 10 13.57 4.84 -3.38
C GLU A 10 14.56 5.99 -3.67
N THR A 11 14.67 6.95 -2.76
CA THR A 11 15.63 8.07 -2.87
C THR A 11 16.91 7.84 -2.06
N SER A 12 17.08 6.69 -1.42
CA SER A 12 18.21 6.42 -0.52
C SER A 12 19.45 5.89 -1.24
N GLU A 13 20.62 6.13 -0.63
CA GLU A 13 21.89 5.53 -1.08
C GLU A 13 21.88 4.00 -1.00
N THR A 14 21.19 3.43 -0.02
CA THR A 14 21.03 1.97 0.10
C THR A 14 20.26 1.40 -1.08
N ARG A 15 19.19 2.07 -1.53
CA ARG A 15 18.48 1.68 -2.75
C ARG A 15 19.39 1.78 -3.98
N ARG A 16 20.18 2.84 -4.10
CA ARG A 16 21.15 3.00 -5.20
C ARG A 16 22.14 1.83 -5.26
N ALA A 17 22.69 1.43 -4.11
CA ALA A 17 23.56 0.27 -4.00
C ALA A 17 22.84 -1.05 -4.36
N LEU A 18 21.59 -1.22 -3.91
CA LEU A 18 20.77 -2.40 -4.24
C LEU A 18 20.58 -2.56 -5.74
N VAL A 19 20.12 -1.53 -6.45
CA VAL A 19 19.85 -1.63 -7.89
C VAL A 19 21.13 -1.85 -8.70
N ALA A 20 22.24 -1.21 -8.30
CA ALA A 20 23.54 -1.43 -8.94
C ALA A 20 24.02 -2.88 -8.80
N ALA A 21 23.88 -3.46 -7.60
CA ALA A 21 24.23 -4.87 -7.37
C ALA A 21 23.31 -5.83 -8.15
N LEU A 22 22.02 -5.50 -8.29
CA LEU A 22 21.09 -6.28 -9.13
C LEU A 22 21.50 -6.23 -10.61
N ASP A 23 21.83 -5.05 -11.12
CA ASP A 23 22.28 -4.86 -12.51
C ASP A 23 23.58 -5.65 -12.77
N GLU A 24 24.59 -5.51 -11.91
CA GLU A 24 25.88 -6.23 -12.01
C GLU A 24 25.70 -7.74 -11.95
N ALA A 25 24.80 -8.23 -11.09
CA ALA A 25 24.48 -9.65 -10.97
C ALA A 25 23.56 -10.18 -12.09
N GLY A 26 23.24 -9.36 -13.10
CA GLY A 26 22.45 -9.77 -14.25
C GLY A 26 20.97 -9.99 -13.94
N TYR A 27 20.39 -9.18 -13.06
CA TYR A 27 18.94 -9.13 -12.83
C TYR A 27 18.29 -8.03 -13.67
N VAL A 28 17.03 -8.25 -14.01
CA VAL A 28 16.09 -7.18 -14.38
C VAL A 28 15.18 -6.91 -13.19
N TRP A 29 14.81 -5.66 -12.97
CA TRP A 29 14.06 -5.27 -11.78
C TRP A 29 13.04 -4.17 -12.05
N ARG A 30 12.03 -4.11 -11.19
CA ARG A 30 10.96 -3.11 -11.15
C ARG A 30 10.66 -2.73 -9.71
N GLU A 31 10.28 -1.49 -9.49
CA GLU A 31 9.98 -0.92 -8.19
C GLU A 31 8.59 -0.30 -8.18
N TYR A 32 7.91 -0.43 -7.04
CA TYR A 32 6.52 -0.07 -6.87
C TYR A 32 6.29 0.64 -5.55
N HIS A 33 5.32 1.56 -5.54
CA HIS A 33 4.57 1.89 -4.35
C HIS A 33 3.29 1.06 -4.31
N ALA A 34 3.17 0.23 -3.28
CA ALA A 34 2.04 -0.66 -3.08
C ALA A 34 1.40 -0.40 -1.72
N SER A 35 0.06 -0.33 -1.67
CA SER A 35 -0.70 -0.17 -0.44
C SER A 35 -1.84 -1.20 -0.39
N PRO A 36 -2.23 -1.71 0.80
CA PRO A 36 -3.33 -2.65 0.90
C PRO A 36 -4.67 -2.12 0.33
N VAL A 37 -4.88 -0.80 0.36
CA VAL A 37 -6.06 -0.16 -0.26
C VAL A 37 -6.14 -0.39 -1.77
N ASP A 38 -5.01 -0.55 -2.45
CA ASP A 38 -4.97 -0.77 -3.91
C ASP A 38 -5.55 -2.14 -4.29
N ILE A 39 -5.58 -3.07 -3.34
CA ILE A 39 -6.18 -4.41 -3.47
C ILE A 39 -7.45 -4.58 -2.61
N GLY A 40 -8.08 -3.46 -2.22
CA GLY A 40 -9.37 -3.44 -1.52
C GLY A 40 -9.32 -3.85 -0.04
N VAL A 41 -8.15 -3.83 0.61
CA VAL A 41 -8.02 -3.96 2.07
C VAL A 41 -8.12 -2.56 2.69
N PRO A 42 -8.94 -2.32 3.73
CA PRO A 42 -9.21 -0.98 4.24
C PRO A 42 -8.11 -0.41 5.14
N CYS A 43 -6.82 -0.55 4.79
CA CYS A 43 -5.69 -0.02 5.56
C CYS A 43 -4.71 0.71 4.64
N THR A 44 -4.58 2.02 4.83
CA THR A 44 -3.59 2.82 4.10
C THR A 44 -2.22 2.46 4.67
N ARG A 45 -1.38 1.73 3.93
CA ARG A 45 -0.02 1.34 4.33
C ARG A 45 0.87 1.23 3.10
N THR A 46 1.17 2.38 2.49
CA THR A 46 2.03 2.42 1.31
C THR A 46 3.45 1.98 1.69
N ARG A 47 4.03 1.14 0.84
CA ARG A 47 5.38 0.61 0.96
C ARG A 47 6.09 0.64 -0.37
N TYR A 48 7.39 0.83 -0.30
CA TYR A 48 8.30 0.56 -1.39
C TYR A 48 8.43 -0.95 -1.57
N CYS A 49 8.26 -1.44 -2.78
CA CYS A 49 8.46 -2.84 -3.13
C CYS A 49 9.35 -2.94 -4.38
N ALA A 50 10.41 -3.74 -4.34
CA ALA A 50 11.21 -4.08 -5.52
C ALA A 50 11.09 -5.55 -5.86
N LEU A 51 10.86 -5.85 -7.13
CA LEU A 51 10.87 -7.19 -7.68
C LEU A 51 12.05 -7.31 -8.64
N ALA A 52 12.81 -8.40 -8.53
CA ALA A 52 13.90 -8.69 -9.46
C ALA A 52 13.87 -10.14 -9.93
N LYS A 53 14.12 -10.34 -11.23
CA LYS A 53 14.25 -11.65 -11.89
C LYS A 53 15.64 -11.78 -12.49
N ARG A 54 16.28 -12.94 -12.33
CA ARG A 54 17.60 -13.18 -12.93
C ARG A 54 17.44 -13.46 -14.42
N LYS A 55 18.28 -12.85 -15.25
CA LYS A 55 18.31 -13.14 -16.69
C LYS A 55 18.53 -14.64 -16.95
N PRO A 56 17.92 -15.20 -18.02
CA PRO A 56 17.21 -14.51 -19.10
C PRO A 56 15.71 -14.21 -18.81
N LEU A 57 15.22 -14.40 -17.58
CA LEU A 57 13.83 -14.08 -17.26
C LEU A 57 13.56 -12.57 -17.39
N SER A 58 12.40 -12.22 -17.93
CA SER A 58 11.92 -10.85 -18.06
C SER A 58 10.59 -10.62 -17.33
N PHE A 59 10.23 -9.36 -17.13
CA PHE A 59 8.86 -9.00 -16.78
C PHE A 59 8.05 -8.88 -18.07
N VAL A 60 6.81 -9.38 -18.05
CA VAL A 60 5.92 -9.29 -19.20
C VAL A 60 4.62 -8.62 -18.76
N ASP A 61 4.27 -7.53 -19.44
CA ASP A 61 3.03 -6.80 -19.20
C ASP A 61 1.95 -7.39 -20.10
N HIS A 62 1.42 -8.53 -19.70
CA HIS A 62 0.28 -9.12 -20.40
C HIS A 62 -1.01 -8.43 -19.93
N ALA A 63 -1.54 -7.52 -20.75
CA ALA A 63 -2.86 -6.91 -20.51
C ALA A 63 -3.99 -7.97 -20.36
N GLU A 64 -3.78 -9.16 -20.90
CA GLU A 64 -4.75 -10.26 -20.90
C GLU A 64 -4.50 -11.33 -19.83
N ASP A 65 -3.35 -11.35 -19.13
CA ASP A 65 -3.11 -12.33 -18.06
C ASP A 65 -3.75 -11.85 -16.75
N PRO A 66 -4.76 -12.57 -16.21
CA PRO A 66 -5.40 -12.21 -14.95
C PRO A 66 -4.43 -12.11 -13.76
N ARG A 67 -3.29 -12.83 -13.79
CA ARG A 67 -2.27 -12.80 -12.73
C ARG A 67 -1.42 -11.54 -12.77
N SER A 68 -1.24 -10.92 -13.94
CA SER A 68 -0.51 -9.65 -14.08
C SER A 68 -1.32 -8.46 -13.55
N ARG A 69 -2.66 -8.56 -13.55
CA ARG A 69 -3.57 -7.49 -13.10
C ARG A 69 -3.39 -7.04 -11.65
N ALA A 70 -2.89 -7.91 -10.77
CA ALA A 70 -2.71 -7.55 -9.37
C ALA A 70 -1.60 -6.51 -9.16
N ILE A 71 -0.55 -6.54 -9.99
CA ILE A 71 0.55 -5.59 -9.94
C ILE A 71 0.14 -4.25 -10.59
N ASP A 72 -0.79 -4.26 -11.54
CA ASP A 72 -1.29 -3.05 -12.20
C ASP A 72 -1.96 -2.05 -11.23
N TYR A 73 -2.36 -2.49 -10.04
CA TYR A 73 -2.90 -1.58 -9.03
C TYR A 73 -1.83 -0.78 -8.30
N PHE A 74 -0.59 -1.26 -8.31
CA PHE A 74 0.52 -0.60 -7.63
C PHE A 74 1.21 0.40 -8.55
N ALA A 75 1.64 1.53 -7.98
CA ALA A 75 2.29 2.57 -8.75
C ALA A 75 3.73 2.15 -9.09
N LEU A 76 4.00 1.86 -10.36
CA LEU A 76 5.36 1.63 -10.86
C LEU A 76 6.19 2.93 -10.73
N ILE A 77 7.31 2.88 -10.03
CA ILE A 77 8.12 4.06 -9.69
C ILE A 77 9.58 3.98 -10.19
N GLY A 78 10.05 2.80 -10.59
CA GLY A 78 11.40 2.61 -11.11
C GLY A 78 11.60 1.25 -11.78
N TRP A 79 12.59 1.15 -12.67
CA TRP A 79 12.89 -0.07 -13.41
C TRP A 79 14.32 -0.06 -13.98
N SER A 80 14.86 -1.25 -14.28
CA SER A 80 16.14 -1.42 -14.97
C SER A 80 16.08 -0.88 -16.41
N ALA A 81 17.16 -0.29 -16.94
CA ALA A 81 17.19 0.38 -18.25
C ALA A 81 16.82 -0.51 -19.45
N GLU A 82 17.05 -1.83 -19.35
CA GLU A 82 16.65 -2.81 -20.39
C GLU A 82 15.12 -2.98 -20.48
N PHE A 83 14.38 -2.46 -19.51
CA PHE A 83 12.94 -2.33 -19.58
C PHE A 83 12.58 -0.96 -20.17
N CYS A 84 12.20 -0.94 -21.45
CA CYS A 84 11.47 0.19 -22.02
C CYS A 84 9.99 -0.10 -21.85
N PRO A 85 9.24 0.65 -21.02
CA PRO A 85 7.78 0.58 -21.07
C PRO A 85 7.39 0.94 -22.50
N THR A 86 6.87 -0.02 -23.28
CA THR A 86 6.41 0.24 -24.65
C THR A 86 5.23 1.19 -24.69
N GLU A 87 4.71 1.60 -23.55
CA GLU A 87 3.80 2.73 -23.40
C GLU A 87 4.32 3.62 -22.28
N LYS A 88 4.43 4.93 -22.56
CA LYS A 88 4.78 5.95 -21.57
C LYS A 88 4.01 5.66 -20.28
N PRO A 89 4.66 5.68 -19.10
CA PRO A 89 3.95 5.49 -17.84
C PRO A 89 2.81 6.50 -17.85
N VAL A 90 1.58 6.00 -17.91
CA VAL A 90 0.40 6.83 -17.73
C VAL A 90 0.61 7.40 -16.35
N ARG A 91 1.02 8.67 -16.28
CA ARG A 91 0.80 9.47 -15.09
C ARG A 91 -0.69 9.32 -14.89
N HIS A 92 -1.09 8.49 -13.93
CA HIS A 92 -2.41 8.61 -13.34
C HIS A 92 -2.39 9.94 -12.57
N ASN A 93 -2.37 11.04 -13.33
CA ASN A 93 -3.03 12.25 -12.93
C ASN A 93 -4.44 11.79 -12.59
N LEU A 94 -4.82 12.11 -11.36
CA LEU A 94 -6.08 11.83 -10.74
C LEU A 94 -7.21 12.60 -11.46
N ALA A 95 -7.46 12.33 -12.74
CA ALA A 95 -8.61 12.81 -13.49
C ALA A 95 -8.59 12.19 -14.91
N THR A 96 -9.70 11.54 -15.26
CA THR A 96 -10.17 11.27 -16.63
C THR A 96 -9.27 10.44 -17.56
N THR A 97 -9.59 9.15 -17.69
CA THR A 97 -9.76 8.48 -19.00
C THR A 97 -10.56 7.20 -18.83
N ASP A 98 -11.58 7.08 -19.66
CA ASP A 98 -12.64 6.07 -19.72
C ASP A 98 -12.10 4.68 -20.16
N ARG A 99 -11.36 3.96 -19.30
CA ARG A 99 -11.12 2.52 -19.48
C ARG A 99 -12.24 1.73 -18.79
N PRO A 100 -12.81 0.69 -19.45
CA PRO A 100 -13.93 -0.06 -18.88
C PRO A 100 -13.57 -0.63 -17.51
N THR A 101 -14.37 -0.24 -16.54
CA THR A 101 -14.22 -0.29 -15.07
C THR A 101 -14.28 -1.70 -14.46
N THR A 102 -13.76 -2.72 -15.12
CA THR A 102 -13.94 -4.13 -14.70
C THR A 102 -12.84 -4.75 -13.83
N SER A 103 -11.77 -4.03 -13.42
CA SER A 103 -10.60 -4.68 -12.80
C SER A 103 -10.38 -4.47 -11.30
N ARG A 104 -10.56 -3.28 -10.72
CA ARG A 104 -10.15 -3.03 -9.32
C ARG A 104 -10.95 -3.88 -8.31
N PRO A 105 -10.29 -4.52 -7.33
CA PRO A 105 -10.99 -5.24 -6.26
C PRO A 105 -11.97 -4.33 -5.53
N ARG A 106 -13.12 -4.87 -5.13
CA ARG A 106 -14.09 -4.12 -4.31
C ARG A 106 -13.40 -3.63 -3.03
N PRO A 107 -13.53 -2.35 -2.66
CA PRO A 107 -13.12 -1.90 -1.34
C PRO A 107 -13.92 -2.68 -0.28
N ARG A 108 -13.23 -3.40 0.61
CA ARG A 108 -13.86 -4.06 1.75
C ARG A 108 -14.09 -3.08 2.88
N ARG A 109 -15.15 -3.30 3.64
CA ARG A 109 -15.46 -2.48 4.82
C ARG A 109 -14.64 -2.95 6.02
N ILE A 110 -14.35 -2.05 6.96
CA ILE A 110 -13.69 -2.37 8.23
C ILE A 110 -14.49 -3.45 8.99
N ALA A 111 -15.82 -3.43 8.92
CA ALA A 111 -16.69 -4.44 9.51
C ALA A 111 -16.34 -5.88 9.09
N GLU A 112 -15.78 -6.10 7.89
CA GLU A 112 -15.37 -7.42 7.41
C GLU A 112 -14.12 -7.98 8.13
N TYR A 113 -13.45 -7.16 8.95
CA TYR A 113 -12.23 -7.49 9.70
C TYR A 113 -12.41 -7.42 11.22
N LEU A 114 -13.61 -7.08 11.71
CA LEU A 114 -13.88 -7.00 13.14
C LEU A 114 -14.18 -8.39 13.69
N GLU A 115 -13.39 -8.82 14.68
CA GLU A 115 -13.59 -10.10 15.38
C GLU A 115 -14.34 -9.94 16.72
N ARG A 116 -14.37 -8.72 17.25
CA ARG A 116 -15.01 -8.35 18.52
C ARG A 116 -16.10 -7.31 18.27
N PRO A 117 -17.09 -7.20 19.17
CA PRO A 117 -18.05 -6.10 19.16
C PRO A 117 -17.34 -4.74 19.17
N VAL A 118 -17.99 -3.74 18.58
CA VAL A 118 -17.44 -2.36 18.47
C VAL A 118 -17.32 -1.71 19.85
N ASP A 119 -18.25 -2.02 20.75
CA ASP A 119 -18.41 -1.51 22.11
C ASP A 119 -17.61 -2.31 23.16
N ASP A 120 -16.53 -2.98 22.73
CA ASP A 120 -15.71 -3.76 23.64
C ASP A 120 -14.91 -2.86 24.61
N ALA A 121 -15.39 -2.77 25.85
CA ALA A 121 -14.82 -1.93 26.89
C ALA A 121 -13.32 -2.21 27.18
N SER A 122 -12.83 -3.42 26.89
CA SER A 122 -11.40 -3.75 27.11
C SER A 122 -10.47 -3.11 26.08
N LEU A 123 -11.02 -2.63 24.95
CA LEU A 123 -10.30 -1.95 23.89
C LEU A 123 -10.64 -0.45 23.82
N ALA A 124 -11.44 0.06 24.77
CA ALA A 124 -11.81 1.46 24.82
C ALA A 124 -10.58 2.35 24.97
N VAL A 125 -10.56 3.44 24.21
CA VAL A 125 -9.55 4.49 24.40
C VAL A 125 -9.81 5.15 25.76
N GLU A 126 -8.77 5.26 26.58
CA GLU A 126 -8.88 5.86 27.92
C GLU A 126 -9.48 7.27 27.85
N ALA A 127 -10.44 7.57 28.73
CA ALA A 127 -11.14 8.86 28.76
C ALA A 127 -10.18 10.06 28.81
N GLY A 128 -9.12 9.99 29.63
CA GLY A 128 -8.11 11.05 29.70
C GLY A 128 -7.32 11.26 28.40
N THR A 129 -7.15 10.20 27.60
CA THR A 129 -6.56 10.29 26.25
C THR A 129 -7.53 10.98 25.29
N VAL A 130 -8.82 10.62 25.33
CA VAL A 130 -9.84 11.26 24.49
C VAL A 130 -9.95 12.75 24.82
N GLU A 131 -10.13 13.11 26.09
CA GLU A 131 -10.26 14.51 26.52
C GLU A 131 -9.09 15.38 26.04
N ARG A 132 -7.87 14.85 26.14
CA ARG A 132 -6.65 15.58 25.78
C ARG A 132 -6.40 15.62 24.28
N TYR A 133 -6.71 14.55 23.55
CA TYR A 133 -6.23 14.35 22.19
C TYR A 133 -7.32 14.10 21.14
N TRP A 134 -8.60 14.28 21.46
CA TRP A 134 -9.70 13.99 20.52
C TRP A 134 -9.52 14.60 19.12
N ARG A 135 -8.92 15.81 19.01
CA ARG A 135 -8.66 16.49 17.73
C ARG A 135 -7.63 15.77 16.84
N TRP A 136 -6.82 14.89 17.42
CA TRP A 136 -5.74 14.17 16.76
C TRP A 136 -6.11 12.72 16.44
N LEU A 137 -7.22 12.21 16.99
CA LEU A 137 -7.69 10.87 16.70
C LEU A 137 -8.27 10.81 15.30
N ASP A 138 -7.74 9.91 14.49
CA ASP A 138 -8.37 9.50 13.24
C ASP A 138 -9.46 8.48 13.57
N VAL A 139 -10.72 8.92 13.56
CA VAL A 139 -11.87 8.11 13.97
C VAL A 139 -12.56 7.52 12.74
N VAL A 140 -12.74 6.20 12.72
CA VAL A 140 -13.39 5.46 11.62
C VAL A 140 -14.61 4.70 12.14
N SER A 141 -15.53 4.30 11.27
CA SER A 141 -16.67 3.45 11.61
C SER A 141 -16.59 2.08 10.92
N PRO A 142 -17.37 1.07 11.36
CA PRO A 142 -17.41 -0.24 10.70
C PRO A 142 -17.73 -0.18 9.20
N SER A 143 -18.47 0.85 8.76
CA SER A 143 -18.81 1.06 7.35
C SER A 143 -17.68 1.65 6.49
N CYS A 144 -16.65 2.24 7.11
CA CYS A 144 -15.52 2.84 6.39
C CYS A 144 -14.76 1.78 5.59
N VAL A 145 -14.17 2.20 4.48
CA VAL A 145 -13.35 1.35 3.58
C VAL A 145 -11.87 1.72 3.62
N ARG A 146 -11.47 2.58 4.57
CA ARG A 146 -10.08 3.00 4.80
C ARG A 146 -9.88 3.33 6.28
N CYS A 147 -8.71 2.96 6.80
CA CYS A 147 -8.12 3.47 8.02
C CYS A 147 -6.66 3.88 7.76
N SER A 148 -6.06 4.56 8.73
CA SER A 148 -4.66 4.99 8.75
C SER A 148 -3.70 3.81 9.01
N THR A 149 -2.41 4.02 8.71
CA THR A 149 -1.38 3.00 8.96
C THR A 149 -1.25 2.70 10.45
N PHE A 150 -1.29 1.43 10.81
CA PHE A 150 -0.89 0.98 12.15
C PHE A 150 0.63 0.94 12.29
N THR A 151 1.16 1.68 13.26
CA THR A 151 2.57 1.69 13.64
C THR A 151 2.80 0.90 14.92
N SER A 152 4.06 0.68 15.31
CA SER A 152 4.42 0.04 16.58
C SER A 152 3.97 0.83 17.82
N GLY A 153 3.57 2.10 17.64
CA GLY A 153 3.02 2.95 18.68
C GLY A 153 1.50 2.82 18.86
N TYR A 154 0.79 2.02 18.06
CA TYR A 154 -0.65 1.84 18.23
C TYR A 154 -1.02 1.36 19.63
N GLY A 155 -2.05 1.97 20.24
CA GLY A 155 -2.44 1.75 21.63
C GLY A 155 -1.53 2.41 22.68
N LYS A 156 -0.37 2.95 22.29
CA LYS A 156 0.57 3.68 23.17
C LYS A 156 0.59 5.18 22.88
N THR A 157 0.32 5.57 21.64
CA THR A 157 0.26 6.96 21.18
C THR A 157 -0.96 7.18 20.30
N VAL A 158 -1.41 8.44 20.23
CA VAL A 158 -2.57 8.86 19.44
C VAL A 158 -2.29 8.96 17.93
N TYR A 159 -1.03 8.83 17.53
CA TYR A 159 -0.58 8.89 16.12
C TYR A 159 -0.37 7.49 15.52
N GLY A 160 -0.70 6.44 16.28
CA GLY A 160 -0.36 5.07 15.93
C GLY A 160 -1.25 4.41 14.89
N GLY A 161 -2.39 5.00 14.53
CA GLY A 161 -3.40 4.45 13.63
C GLY A 161 -4.81 4.94 14.00
N SER A 162 -5.82 4.53 13.22
CA SER A 162 -7.21 4.93 13.48
C SER A 162 -7.82 4.23 14.70
N VAL A 163 -8.82 4.86 15.30
CA VAL A 163 -9.67 4.27 16.35
C VAL A 163 -11.10 4.10 15.83
N LEU A 164 -11.81 3.10 16.35
CA LEU A 164 -13.18 2.80 15.91
C LEU A 164 -14.18 3.60 16.74
N ALA A 165 -15.10 4.29 16.08
CA ALA A 165 -16.25 4.91 16.73
C ALA A 165 -17.18 3.84 17.27
N SER A 166 -17.51 3.96 18.56
CA SER A 166 -18.58 3.22 19.23
C SER A 166 -19.82 4.09 19.26
N ASP A 167 -20.99 3.50 19.01
CA ASP A 167 -22.31 4.13 19.17
C ASP A 167 -22.71 4.20 20.66
N ALA A 168 -21.78 4.58 21.53
CA ALA A 168 -22.02 4.72 22.96
C ALA A 168 -22.90 5.95 23.26
#